data_AF-A0A382GZ35-F1
#
_entry.id   AF-A0A382GZ35-F1
#
_cell.length_a   1.000
_cell.length_b   1.000
_cell.length_c   1.000
_cell.angle_alpha   90.00
_cell.angle_beta   90.00
_cell.angle_gamma   90.00
#
_symmetry.space_group_name_H-M   'P 1'
#
loop_
_entity.id
_entity.type
_entity.pdbx_description
1 polymer ?
#
loop_
_entity_poly.entity_id
_entity_poly.type
_entity_poly.pdbx_seq_one_letter_code
_entity_poly.pdbx_strand_id
1 'polypeptide(L)'
;MNITNNITNTTQSTGIKWGPFTLRIPFIHIKLRAPEFLQGLVISGATAFAAAPLAMKLGLTFDEAVALSLVAGTLISSGPLIFGEPMAPGWVTPAVPIVMGALAAAGFYGVPPDGAETCIDGVCKYNPETFQFMAAMCFEFTALILILGLTGWGKLLIEKIPNGLKAGIILGAALAAFYQVFYVDFEAYLVQPISMTIAIVLCVITTFSNPFKKIATKNKFFEMVGSLGLLPGFLIAGFAAFMIGEINFNIEWGFKIPAIGSLIERTSPFYIGLPTIEMYKDAFPLVIIGYMLLFGDLVTATEVLKDAQKYREDEKLPIDLNRSHLSVGIRNLLGGLINPFFPTQGALWTGVHVVVAEQWKKGPKNMPSIFDGIGSYYLMGIPFLYFTLPFVTL
;
A
#
# COMPACT_ATOMS: atom_id res chain seq x y z
N MET A 1 -36.75 15.94 -38.67
CA MET A 1 -35.30 16.20 -38.84
C MET A 1 -34.98 17.40 -37.98
N ASN A 2 -34.45 17.20 -36.77
CA ASN A 2 -33.89 18.26 -35.94
C ASN A 2 -32.75 17.64 -35.14
N ILE A 3 -31.55 17.90 -35.65
CA ILE A 3 -30.26 17.50 -35.09
C ILE A 3 -29.83 18.63 -34.15
N THR A 4 -29.02 18.24 -33.16
CA THR A 4 -28.19 19.05 -32.25
C THR A 4 -28.82 19.36 -30.89
N ASN A 5 -28.36 18.62 -29.88
CA ASN A 5 -27.72 19.22 -28.71
C ASN A 5 -26.82 18.21 -27.98
N ASN A 6 -25.51 18.43 -28.15
CA ASN A 6 -24.42 18.26 -27.18
C ASN A 6 -24.28 16.91 -26.46
N ILE A 7 -23.61 15.98 -27.14
CA ILE A 7 -22.72 15.03 -26.47
C ILE A 7 -21.37 15.72 -26.34
N THR A 8 -21.10 16.33 -25.19
CA THR A 8 -19.72 16.65 -24.80
C THR A 8 -19.02 15.34 -24.47
N ASN A 9 -18.54 14.66 -25.52
CA ASN A 9 -17.50 13.65 -25.41
C ASN A 9 -16.22 14.38 -24.99
N THR A 10 -16.08 14.68 -23.70
CA THR A 10 -14.74 14.80 -23.12
C THR A 10 -14.18 13.39 -23.12
N THR A 11 -13.54 13.00 -24.21
CA THR A 11 -12.64 11.85 -24.27
C THR A 11 -11.59 12.05 -23.18
N GLN A 12 -11.86 11.49 -22.00
CA GLN A 12 -10.91 11.48 -20.89
C GLN A 12 -9.66 10.79 -21.45
N SER A 13 -8.57 11.55 -21.63
CA SER A 13 -7.37 11.05 -22.30
C SER A 13 -6.92 9.75 -21.64
N THR A 14 -6.82 8.68 -22.43
CA THR A 14 -6.64 7.31 -21.96
C THR A 14 -5.24 7.02 -21.40
N GLY A 15 -4.37 8.03 -21.31
CA GLY A 15 -2.96 7.90 -20.95
C GLY A 15 -2.05 7.65 -22.15
N ILE A 16 -0.73 7.66 -21.92
CA ILE A 16 0.32 7.43 -22.92
C ILE A 16 0.76 5.96 -22.84
N LYS A 17 0.57 5.18 -23.90
CA LYS A 17 0.98 3.77 -23.92
C LYS A 17 2.50 3.64 -24.02
N TRP A 18 3.08 2.71 -23.26
CA TRP A 18 4.49 2.33 -23.38
C TRP A 18 4.66 0.84 -23.05
N GLY A 19 5.05 0.04 -24.04
CA GLY A 19 5.04 -1.43 -23.91
C GLY A 19 3.65 -1.96 -23.52
N PRO A 20 3.54 -2.83 -22.50
CA PRO A 20 2.26 -3.33 -21.98
C PRO A 20 1.55 -2.32 -21.05
N PHE A 21 2.15 -1.16 -20.80
CA PHE A 21 1.73 -0.23 -19.77
C PHE A 21 1.09 1.03 -20.32
N THR A 22 0.55 1.85 -19.42
CA THR A 22 -0.08 3.13 -19.76
C THR A 22 0.27 4.16 -18.69
N LEU A 23 1.08 5.15 -19.09
CA LEU A 23 1.45 6.28 -18.26
C LEU A 23 0.27 7.26 -18.14
N ARG A 24 -0.09 7.57 -16.90
CA ARG A 24 -1.14 8.52 -16.51
C ARG A 24 -0.49 9.66 -15.73
N ILE A 25 -0.54 10.85 -16.31
CA ILE A 25 0.09 12.04 -15.74
C ILE A 25 -0.96 12.70 -14.84
N PRO A 26 -0.65 12.99 -13.58
CA PRO A 26 -1.53 13.74 -12.67
C PRO A 26 -2.01 15.04 -13.29
N PHE A 27 -3.24 15.45 -12.99
CA PHE A 27 -3.89 16.66 -13.49
C PHE A 27 -4.19 16.69 -15.01
N ILE A 28 -3.57 15.81 -15.80
CA ILE A 28 -3.83 15.65 -17.25
C ILE A 28 -4.73 14.43 -17.49
N HIS A 29 -4.29 13.25 -17.05
CA HIS A 29 -5.00 11.97 -17.20
C HIS A 29 -5.79 11.58 -15.95
N ILE A 30 -5.48 12.21 -14.81
CA ILE A 30 -6.04 11.92 -13.50
C ILE A 30 -6.56 13.22 -12.91
N LYS A 31 -7.85 13.29 -12.64
CA LYS A 31 -8.48 14.44 -11.98
C LYS A 31 -8.30 14.32 -10.48
N LEU A 32 -7.90 15.42 -9.84
CA LEU A 32 -7.85 15.50 -8.38
C LEU A 32 -9.24 15.30 -7.80
N ARG A 33 -9.34 14.36 -6.87
CA ARG A 33 -10.55 14.05 -6.12
C ARG A 33 -10.31 14.40 -4.67
N ALA A 34 -10.93 15.47 -4.18
CA ALA A 34 -10.73 15.94 -2.81
C ALA A 34 -11.01 14.87 -1.73
N PRO A 35 -12.09 14.05 -1.81
CA PRO A 35 -12.33 13.00 -0.82
C PRO A 35 -11.21 11.96 -0.78
N GLU A 36 -10.76 11.46 -1.93
CA GLU A 36 -9.68 10.48 -2.01
C GLU A 36 -8.32 11.08 -1.66
N PHE A 37 -8.07 12.35 -2.01
CA PHE A 37 -6.85 13.08 -1.63
C PHE A 37 -6.74 13.26 -0.12
N LEU A 38 -7.81 13.68 0.56
CA LEU A 38 -7.82 13.84 2.02
C LEU A 38 -7.66 12.49 2.73
N GLN A 39 -8.30 11.44 2.21
CA GLN A 39 -8.07 10.07 2.68
C GLN A 39 -6.62 9.65 2.50
N GLY A 40 -6.03 9.93 1.34
CA GLY A 40 -4.62 9.69 1.06
C GLY A 40 -3.68 10.36 2.07
N LEU A 41 -3.90 11.65 2.36
CA LEU A 41 -3.09 12.41 3.31
C LEU A 41 -3.11 11.81 4.73
N VAL A 42 -4.26 11.35 5.21
CA VAL A 42 -4.34 10.82 6.58
C VAL A 42 -4.00 9.35 6.64
N ILE A 43 -4.61 8.54 5.78
CA ILE A 43 -4.55 7.08 5.87
C ILE A 43 -3.29 6.56 5.19
N SER A 44 -3.01 6.99 3.94
CA SER A 44 -1.76 6.59 3.28
C SER A 44 -0.55 7.13 4.02
N GLY A 45 -0.64 8.35 4.58
CA GLY A 45 0.37 8.89 5.49
C GLY A 45 0.64 7.97 6.68
N ALA A 46 -0.39 7.72 7.50
CA ALA A 46 -0.27 6.87 8.68
C ALA A 46 0.28 5.47 8.35
N THR A 47 -0.22 4.83 7.29
CA THR A 47 0.27 3.49 6.90
C THR A 47 1.66 3.51 6.29
N ALA A 48 2.04 4.56 5.55
CA ALA A 48 3.39 4.64 4.99
C ALA A 48 4.44 4.85 6.08
N PHE A 49 4.11 5.60 7.13
CA PHE A 49 4.97 5.78 8.30
C PHE A 49 5.03 4.58 9.23
N ALA A 50 4.19 3.55 9.06
CA ALA A 50 4.38 2.26 9.73
C ALA A 50 5.73 1.60 9.37
N ALA A 51 6.36 2.00 8.26
CA ALA A 51 7.71 1.58 7.90
C ALA A 51 8.79 2.19 8.80
N ALA A 52 8.54 3.38 9.35
CA ALA A 52 9.54 4.11 10.10
C ALA A 52 10.03 3.37 11.35
N PRO A 53 9.15 2.89 12.26
CA PRO A 53 9.60 2.11 13.42
C PRO A 53 10.26 0.78 13.01
N LEU A 54 9.87 0.18 11.89
CA LEU A 54 10.53 -1.03 11.37
C LEU A 54 11.95 -0.70 10.88
N ALA A 55 12.11 0.37 10.10
CA ALA A 55 13.39 0.85 9.61
C ALA A 55 14.34 1.23 10.77
N MET A 56 13.82 1.87 11.81
CA MET A 56 14.59 2.17 13.03
C MET A 56 15.04 0.91 13.75
N LYS A 57 14.20 -0.14 13.81
CA LYS A 57 14.59 -1.46 14.31
C LYS A 57 15.67 -2.16 13.47
N LEU A 58 15.83 -1.77 12.20
CA LEU A 58 16.90 -2.25 11.32
C LEU A 58 18.17 -1.34 11.41
N GLY A 59 18.14 -0.34 12.29
CA GLY A 59 19.24 0.57 12.59
C GLY A 59 19.33 1.80 11.72
N LEU A 60 18.27 2.13 10.99
CA LEU A 60 18.16 3.43 10.30
C LEU A 60 17.76 4.52 11.29
N THR A 61 18.29 5.73 11.08
CA THR A 61 17.83 6.91 11.82
C THR A 61 16.40 7.24 11.44
N PHE A 62 15.72 8.07 12.24
CA PHE A 62 14.37 8.55 11.91
C PHE A 62 14.31 9.20 10.52
N ASP A 63 15.33 9.97 10.14
CA ASP A 63 15.34 10.69 8.85
C ASP A 63 15.53 9.77 7.65
N GLU A 64 16.30 8.71 7.83
CA GLU A 64 16.45 7.63 6.84
C GLU A 64 15.18 6.78 6.78
N ALA A 65 14.52 6.57 7.92
CA ALA A 65 13.25 5.84 8.01
C ALA A 65 12.11 6.58 7.28
N VAL A 66 12.04 7.91 7.41
CA VAL A 66 11.14 8.77 6.62
C VAL A 66 11.49 8.70 5.13
N ALA A 67 12.79 8.74 4.79
CA ALA A 67 13.24 8.60 3.41
C ALA A 67 12.86 7.23 2.81
N LEU A 68 12.93 6.16 3.63
CA LEU A 68 12.52 4.81 3.24
C LEU A 68 11.04 4.77 2.89
N SER A 69 10.18 5.36 3.73
CA SER A 69 8.75 5.49 3.45
C SER A 69 8.49 6.29 2.17
N LEU A 70 9.23 7.39 1.93
CA LEU A 70 9.12 8.17 0.70
C LEU A 70 9.48 7.35 -0.55
N VAL A 71 10.60 6.63 -0.54
CA VAL A 71 11.04 5.79 -1.67
C VAL A 71 10.03 4.68 -1.93
N ALA A 72 9.64 3.95 -0.88
CA ALA A 72 8.65 2.88 -0.97
C ALA A 72 7.30 3.38 -1.48
N GLY A 73 6.79 4.48 -0.93
CA GLY A 73 5.55 5.12 -1.31
C GLY A 73 5.56 5.64 -2.76
N THR A 74 6.70 6.18 -3.21
CA THR A 74 6.88 6.63 -4.61
C THR A 74 6.82 5.44 -5.57
N LEU A 75 7.51 4.34 -5.25
CA LEU A 75 7.47 3.13 -6.05
C LEU A 75 6.05 2.54 -6.08
N ILE A 76 5.37 2.42 -4.94
CA ILE A 76 3.96 1.99 -4.89
C ILE A 76 3.08 2.87 -5.79
N SER A 77 3.17 4.18 -5.64
CA SER A 77 2.38 5.15 -6.43
C SER A 77 2.63 5.03 -7.93
N SER A 78 3.81 4.57 -8.34
CA SER A 78 4.12 4.35 -9.76
C SER A 78 3.26 3.27 -10.42
N GLY A 79 2.68 2.33 -9.65
CA GLY A 79 1.76 1.29 -10.15
C GLY A 79 0.62 1.87 -11.02
N PRO A 80 -0.31 2.62 -10.43
CA PRO A 80 -1.42 3.23 -11.17
C PRO A 80 -0.99 4.36 -12.11
N LEU A 81 0.15 4.99 -11.87
CA LEU A 81 0.60 6.16 -12.62
C LEU A 81 1.47 5.82 -13.82
N ILE A 82 2.60 5.18 -13.59
CA ILE A 82 3.57 4.86 -14.63
C ILE A 82 3.10 3.60 -15.36
N PHE A 83 2.70 2.57 -14.62
CA PHE A 83 2.30 1.30 -15.23
C PHE A 83 0.83 1.31 -15.68
N GLY A 84 0.00 2.15 -15.04
CA GLY A 84 -1.44 2.28 -15.32
C GLY A 84 -2.27 1.15 -14.69
N GLU A 85 -1.79 0.54 -13.61
CA GLU A 85 -2.48 -0.55 -12.94
C GLU A 85 -3.84 -0.10 -12.37
N PRO A 86 -4.95 -0.80 -12.68
CA PRO A 86 -6.26 -0.46 -12.11
C PRO A 86 -6.40 -0.90 -10.64
N MET A 87 -5.35 -1.50 -10.08
CA MET A 87 -5.26 -1.92 -8.69
C MET A 87 -4.65 -0.79 -7.85
N ALA A 88 -5.04 -0.70 -6.58
CA ALA A 88 -4.40 0.19 -5.62
C ALA A 88 -3.25 -0.60 -4.96
N PRO A 89 -1.97 -0.40 -5.36
CA PRO A 89 -0.87 -1.21 -4.86
C PRO A 89 -0.56 -0.91 -3.39
N GLY A 90 -0.14 -1.93 -2.66
CA GLY A 90 0.22 -1.83 -1.25
C GLY A 90 1.45 -2.65 -0.94
N TRP A 91 1.69 -2.87 0.34
CA TRP A 91 2.69 -3.82 0.81
C TRP A 91 2.14 -5.23 0.73
N VAL A 92 3.03 -6.21 0.64
CA VAL A 92 2.74 -7.59 1.02
C VAL A 92 2.75 -7.67 2.55
N THR A 93 1.78 -7.01 3.19
CA THR A 93 1.77 -6.75 4.65
C THR A 93 1.95 -8.03 5.49
N PRO A 94 1.29 -9.17 5.17
CA PRO A 94 1.50 -10.40 5.93
C PRO A 94 2.93 -10.97 5.83
N ALA A 95 3.73 -10.54 4.85
CA ALA A 95 5.12 -10.93 4.74
C ALA A 95 6.02 -10.20 5.75
N VAL A 96 5.61 -9.02 6.26
CA VAL A 96 6.40 -8.22 7.21
C VAL A 96 6.83 -9.06 8.43
N PRO A 97 5.92 -9.65 9.23
CA PRO A 97 6.33 -10.43 10.41
C PRO A 97 7.17 -11.66 10.05
N ILE A 98 6.94 -12.26 8.88
CA ILE A 98 7.68 -13.45 8.43
C ILE A 98 9.13 -13.08 8.10
N VAL A 99 9.33 -12.02 7.32
CA VAL A 99 10.67 -11.53 6.93
C VAL A 99 11.41 -11.00 8.14
N MET A 100 10.73 -10.22 8.98
CA MET A 100 11.29 -9.73 10.23
C MET A 100 11.64 -10.90 11.16
N GLY A 101 10.80 -11.93 11.29
CA GLY A 101 11.14 -13.12 12.08
C GLY A 101 12.37 -13.85 11.55
N ALA A 102 12.47 -14.02 10.23
CA ALA A 102 13.61 -14.69 9.60
C ALA A 102 14.92 -13.92 9.76
N LEU A 103 14.90 -12.61 9.52
CA LEU A 103 16.05 -11.73 9.73
C LEU A 103 16.52 -11.75 11.20
N ALA A 104 15.60 -11.92 12.17
CA ALA A 104 15.94 -11.98 13.59
C ALA A 104 16.53 -13.36 13.95
N ALA A 105 15.95 -14.43 13.43
CA ALA A 105 16.45 -15.79 13.60
C ALA A 105 17.85 -15.99 12.99
N ALA A 106 18.13 -15.31 11.89
CA ALA A 106 19.45 -15.30 11.25
C ALA A 106 20.47 -14.39 11.96
N GLY A 107 20.06 -13.66 13.01
CA GLY A 107 20.94 -12.71 13.72
C GLY A 107 21.27 -11.46 12.92
N PHE A 108 20.53 -11.15 11.85
CA PHE A 108 20.78 -9.98 11.02
C PHE A 108 20.32 -8.68 11.70
N TYR A 109 19.30 -8.71 12.56
CA TYR A 109 18.90 -7.55 13.38
C TYR A 109 18.28 -7.97 14.71
N GLY A 110 18.20 -7.02 15.66
CA GLY A 110 17.35 -7.14 16.84
C GLY A 110 17.86 -7.99 18.01
N VAL A 111 18.93 -8.78 17.87
CA VAL A 111 19.52 -9.55 18.99
C VAL A 111 21.05 -9.56 18.88
N PRO A 112 21.79 -8.94 19.83
CA PRO A 112 23.23 -9.12 19.88
C PRO A 112 23.54 -10.47 20.57
N PRO A 113 24.56 -11.22 20.13
CA PRO A 113 24.92 -12.51 20.75
C PRO A 113 25.28 -12.42 22.25
N ASP A 114 25.53 -11.21 22.75
CA ASP A 114 26.07 -10.91 24.08
C ASP A 114 25.04 -10.38 25.10
N GLY A 115 23.77 -10.18 24.70
CA GLY A 115 22.69 -9.75 25.60
C GLY A 115 22.70 -8.27 26.03
N ALA A 116 23.45 -7.39 25.37
CA ALA A 116 23.39 -5.94 25.61
C ALA A 116 22.09 -5.30 25.05
N GLU A 117 21.69 -4.12 25.55
CA GLU A 117 20.57 -3.35 24.99
C GLU A 117 20.82 -3.06 23.50
N THR A 118 19.97 -3.61 22.63
CA THR A 118 20.16 -3.58 21.17
C THR A 118 19.78 -2.26 20.51
N CYS A 119 19.03 -1.39 21.21
CA CYS A 119 18.42 -0.20 20.63
C CYS A 119 18.39 0.97 21.63
N ILE A 120 18.74 2.17 21.15
CA ILE A 120 18.64 3.43 21.91
C ILE A 120 17.60 4.30 21.18
N ASP A 121 16.62 4.82 21.91
CA ASP A 121 15.53 5.64 21.36
C ASP A 121 14.81 4.98 20.17
N GLY A 122 14.63 3.66 20.23
CA GLY A 122 13.98 2.87 19.18
C GLY A 122 14.83 2.58 17.94
N VAL A 123 16.06 3.11 17.86
CA VAL A 123 17.03 2.81 16.79
C VAL A 123 17.95 1.69 17.23
N CYS A 124 17.93 0.56 16.53
CA CYS A 124 18.75 -0.60 16.87
C CYS A 124 20.14 -0.56 16.21
N LYS A 125 21.04 -1.45 16.62
CA LYS A 125 22.34 -1.60 15.97
C LYS A 125 22.17 -1.93 14.48
N TYR A 126 22.81 -1.14 13.62
CA TYR A 126 22.80 -1.34 12.18
C TYR A 126 23.67 -2.52 11.76
N ASN A 127 23.14 -3.32 10.84
CA ASN A 127 23.85 -4.41 10.18
C ASN A 127 23.57 -4.41 8.67
N PRO A 128 24.59 -4.20 7.81
CA PRO A 128 24.41 -4.21 6.36
C PRO A 128 23.92 -5.55 5.81
N GLU A 129 24.22 -6.69 6.45
CA GLU A 129 23.77 -8.01 6.01
C GLU A 129 22.25 -8.13 5.97
N THR A 130 21.55 -7.38 6.81
CA THR A 130 20.08 -7.27 6.80
C THR A 130 19.57 -6.78 5.44
N PHE A 131 20.15 -5.70 4.92
CA PHE A 131 19.75 -5.07 3.67
C PHE A 131 20.26 -5.87 2.47
N GLN A 132 21.42 -6.53 2.58
CA GLN A 132 21.88 -7.50 1.59
C GLN A 132 20.92 -8.70 1.48
N PHE A 133 20.47 -9.26 2.61
CA PHE A 133 19.49 -10.34 2.61
C PHE A 133 18.15 -9.90 1.99
N MET A 134 17.66 -8.71 2.37
CA MET A 134 16.47 -8.14 1.73
C MET A 134 16.67 -7.88 0.23
N ALA A 135 17.87 -7.49 -0.21
CA ALA A 135 18.19 -7.35 -1.63
C ALA A 135 18.16 -8.71 -2.35
N ALA A 136 18.67 -9.78 -1.74
CA ALA A 136 18.56 -11.13 -2.28
C ALA A 136 17.09 -11.51 -2.51
N MET A 137 16.24 -11.29 -1.49
CA MET A 137 14.80 -11.51 -1.61
C MET A 137 14.18 -10.68 -2.73
N CYS A 138 14.49 -9.38 -2.82
CA CYS A 138 13.96 -8.51 -3.88
C CYS A 138 14.37 -8.99 -5.28
N PHE A 139 15.63 -9.42 -5.47
CA PHE A 139 16.11 -9.88 -6.77
C PHE A 139 15.53 -11.22 -7.19
N GLU A 140 15.46 -12.19 -6.28
CA GLU A 140 14.82 -13.48 -6.57
C GLU A 140 13.33 -13.33 -6.86
N PHE A 141 12.65 -12.53 -6.05
CA PHE A 141 11.24 -12.24 -6.25
C PHE A 141 11.01 -11.50 -7.56
N THR A 142 11.85 -10.52 -7.90
CA THR A 142 11.83 -9.87 -9.20
C THR A 142 11.96 -10.89 -10.31
N ALA A 143 12.95 -11.78 -10.25
CA ALA A 143 13.17 -12.80 -11.28
C ALA A 143 11.93 -13.70 -11.41
N LEU A 144 11.42 -14.22 -10.30
CA LEU A 144 10.21 -15.05 -10.26
C LEU A 144 9.01 -14.35 -10.90
N ILE A 145 8.71 -13.13 -10.45
CA ILE A 145 7.54 -12.37 -10.91
C ILE A 145 7.67 -11.96 -12.38
N LEU A 146 8.85 -11.52 -12.82
CA LEU A 146 9.08 -11.15 -14.22
C LEU A 146 8.97 -12.37 -15.13
N ILE A 147 9.53 -13.53 -14.74
CA ILE A 147 9.39 -14.77 -15.50
C ILE A 147 7.90 -15.14 -15.63
N LEU A 148 7.14 -15.11 -14.52
CA LEU A 148 5.71 -15.41 -14.53
C LEU A 148 4.89 -14.42 -15.38
N GLY A 149 5.24 -13.14 -15.36
CA GLY A 149 4.59 -12.10 -16.15
C GLY A 149 4.91 -12.19 -17.65
N LEU A 150 6.18 -12.42 -18.00
CA LEU A 150 6.63 -12.53 -19.40
C LEU A 150 6.15 -13.83 -20.07
N THR A 151 6.14 -14.95 -19.35
CA THR A 151 5.69 -16.25 -19.87
C THR A 151 4.17 -16.39 -19.89
N GLY A 152 3.44 -15.54 -19.17
CA GLY A 152 1.99 -15.65 -18.99
C GLY A 152 1.57 -16.71 -17.98
N TRP A 153 2.51 -17.37 -17.30
CA TRP A 153 2.21 -18.40 -16.32
C TRP A 153 1.48 -17.84 -15.09
N GLY A 154 1.80 -16.62 -14.67
CA GLY A 154 1.09 -15.97 -13.55
C GLY A 154 -0.40 -15.84 -13.81
N LYS A 155 -0.77 -15.35 -15.01
CA LYS A 155 -2.17 -15.30 -15.45
C LYS A 155 -2.81 -16.69 -15.52
N LEU A 156 -2.12 -17.66 -16.11
CA LEU A 156 -2.62 -19.03 -16.25
C LEU A 156 -2.93 -19.67 -14.88
N LEU A 157 -2.05 -19.45 -13.89
CA LEU A 157 -2.23 -19.94 -12.52
C LEU A 157 -3.49 -19.34 -11.90
N ILE A 158 -3.69 -18.02 -11.98
CA ILE A 158 -4.84 -17.35 -11.37
C ILE A 158 -6.16 -17.71 -12.06
N GLU A 159 -6.17 -17.80 -13.40
CA GLU A 159 -7.39 -18.07 -14.17
C GLU A 159 -7.85 -19.53 -14.06
N LYS A 160 -6.92 -20.48 -13.88
CA LYS A 160 -7.26 -21.90 -13.73
C LYS A 160 -7.78 -22.29 -12.35
N ILE A 161 -7.64 -21.42 -11.34
CA ILE A 161 -8.14 -21.73 -10.01
C ILE A 161 -9.69 -21.72 -9.99
N PRO A 162 -10.33 -22.79 -9.49
CA PRO A 162 -11.78 -22.84 -9.33
C PRO A 162 -12.30 -21.73 -8.41
N ASN A 163 -13.50 -21.21 -8.69
CA ASN A 163 -14.11 -20.13 -7.89
C ASN A 163 -14.22 -20.48 -6.39
N GLY A 164 -14.46 -21.74 -6.04
CA GLY A 164 -14.48 -22.18 -4.64
C GLY A 164 -13.14 -21.97 -3.93
N LEU A 165 -12.02 -22.24 -4.61
CA LEU A 165 -10.68 -22.00 -4.06
C LEU A 165 -10.35 -20.50 -4.02
N LYS A 166 -10.77 -19.70 -5.01
CA LYS A 166 -10.66 -18.23 -4.94
C LYS A 166 -11.42 -17.66 -3.74
N ALA A 167 -12.65 -18.11 -3.51
CA ALA A 167 -13.44 -17.72 -2.34
C ALA A 167 -12.74 -18.14 -1.03
N GLY A 168 -12.17 -19.35 -0.98
CA GLY A 168 -11.37 -19.82 0.15
C GLY A 168 -10.14 -18.96 0.42
N ILE A 169 -9.40 -18.55 -0.62
CA ILE A 169 -8.25 -17.64 -0.50
C ILE A 169 -8.68 -16.28 0.06
N ILE A 170 -9.74 -15.68 -0.48
CA ILE A 170 -10.25 -14.38 -0.04
C ILE A 170 -10.74 -14.45 1.42
N LEU A 171 -11.53 -15.48 1.76
CA LEU A 171 -12.04 -15.67 3.13
C LEU A 171 -10.90 -15.96 4.12
N GLY A 172 -9.95 -16.81 3.73
CA GLY A 172 -8.77 -17.13 4.54
C GLY A 172 -7.92 -15.89 4.83
N ALA A 173 -7.69 -15.04 3.84
CA ALA A 173 -6.98 -13.77 4.02
C ALA A 173 -7.71 -12.83 5.01
N ALA A 174 -9.04 -12.73 4.92
CA ALA A 174 -9.84 -11.93 5.85
C ALA A 174 -9.78 -12.48 7.29
N LEU A 175 -9.91 -13.80 7.47
CA LEU A 175 -9.79 -14.44 8.79
C LEU A 175 -8.39 -14.31 9.38
N ALA A 176 -7.34 -14.47 8.56
CA ALA A 176 -5.96 -14.31 8.99
C ALA A 176 -5.67 -12.87 9.44
N ALA A 177 -6.15 -11.86 8.69
CA ALA A 177 -6.02 -10.46 9.08
C ALA A 177 -6.75 -10.16 10.40
N PHE A 178 -7.95 -10.72 10.60
CA PHE A 178 -8.68 -10.59 11.86
C PHE A 178 -7.92 -11.24 13.03
N TYR A 179 -7.43 -12.47 12.85
CA TYR A 179 -6.64 -13.17 13.85
C TYR A 179 -5.34 -12.42 14.19
N GLN A 180 -4.64 -11.89 13.18
CA GLN A 180 -3.43 -11.10 13.39
C GLN A 180 -3.73 -9.89 14.29
N VAL A 181 -4.74 -9.09 13.98
CA VAL A 181 -5.04 -7.85 14.71
C VAL A 181 -5.65 -8.10 16.09
N PHE A 182 -6.62 -9.01 16.20
CA PHE A 182 -7.40 -9.18 17.42
C PHE A 182 -6.93 -10.30 18.34
N TYR A 183 -5.90 -11.07 17.94
CA TYR A 183 -5.36 -12.15 18.75
C TYR A 183 -3.84 -12.07 18.89
N VAL A 184 -3.11 -11.98 17.78
CA VAL A 184 -1.63 -11.92 17.81
C VAL A 184 -1.14 -10.57 18.30
N ASP A 185 -1.67 -9.48 17.75
CA ASP A 185 -1.25 -8.10 18.00
C ASP A 185 -2.22 -7.36 18.93
N PHE A 186 -3.00 -8.08 19.74
CA PHE A 186 -4.02 -7.47 20.60
C PHE A 186 -3.43 -6.48 21.62
N GLU A 187 -2.17 -6.67 22.02
CA GLU A 187 -1.45 -5.70 22.87
C GLU A 187 -1.39 -4.31 22.23
N ALA A 188 -1.24 -4.20 20.91
CA ALA A 188 -1.27 -2.91 20.23
C ALA A 188 -2.64 -2.23 20.38
N TYR A 189 -3.73 -3.01 20.39
CA TYR A 189 -5.06 -2.51 20.67
C TYR A 189 -5.22 -1.99 22.10
N LEU A 190 -4.58 -2.65 23.06
CA LEU A 190 -4.63 -2.27 24.47
C LEU A 190 -3.85 -0.98 24.79
N VAL A 191 -2.94 -0.53 23.91
CA VAL A 191 -2.27 0.77 24.06
C VAL A 191 -3.25 1.94 23.88
N GLN A 192 -4.24 1.80 22.98
CA GLN A 192 -5.17 2.87 22.61
C GLN A 192 -6.62 2.35 22.46
N PRO A 193 -7.18 1.71 23.51
CA PRO A 193 -8.38 0.89 23.39
C PRO A 193 -9.62 1.70 23.02
N ILE A 194 -9.76 2.94 23.51
CA ILE A 194 -10.95 3.74 23.26
C ILE A 194 -10.90 4.30 21.83
N SER A 195 -9.81 4.93 21.43
CA SER A 195 -9.68 5.48 20.08
C SER A 195 -9.69 4.40 19.00
N MET A 196 -9.06 3.24 19.23
CA MET A 196 -9.13 2.12 18.28
C MET A 196 -10.55 1.55 18.16
N THR A 197 -11.30 1.45 19.26
CA THR A 197 -12.72 1.07 19.20
C THR A 197 -13.55 2.04 18.37
N ILE A 198 -13.35 3.35 18.60
CA ILE A 198 -14.02 4.41 17.84
C ILE A 198 -13.66 4.29 16.35
N ALA A 199 -12.39 4.10 16.01
CA ALA A 199 -11.92 3.95 14.63
C ALA A 199 -12.62 2.76 13.95
N ILE A 200 -12.61 1.58 14.59
CA ILE A 200 -13.21 0.36 14.04
C ILE A 200 -14.71 0.54 13.82
N VAL A 201 -15.44 0.98 14.84
CA VAL A 201 -16.91 1.13 14.79
C VAL A 201 -17.31 2.13 13.71
N LEU A 202 -16.67 3.30 13.68
CA LEU A 202 -17.01 4.33 12.70
C LEU A 202 -16.65 3.92 11.29
N CYS A 203 -15.47 3.34 11.05
CA CYS A 203 -15.08 2.85 9.71
C CYS A 203 -16.05 1.78 9.19
N VAL A 204 -16.48 0.84 10.04
CA VAL A 204 -17.47 -0.18 9.66
C VAL A 204 -18.82 0.46 9.32
N ILE A 205 -19.29 1.40 10.15
CA ILE A 205 -20.57 2.08 9.92
C ILE A 205 -20.52 2.91 8.63
N THR A 206 -19.51 3.77 8.43
CA THR A 206 -19.48 4.69 7.29
C THR A 206 -19.27 3.97 5.96
N THR A 207 -18.55 2.85 5.96
CA THR A 207 -18.16 2.15 4.73
C THR A 207 -19.13 1.04 4.36
N PHE A 208 -19.59 0.23 5.33
CA PHE A 208 -20.31 -1.02 5.04
C PHE A 208 -21.77 -1.05 5.51
N SER A 209 -22.22 -0.13 6.38
CA SER A 209 -23.59 -0.16 6.91
C SER A 209 -24.65 0.20 5.86
N ASN A 210 -25.55 -0.73 5.58
CA ASN A 210 -26.73 -0.49 4.71
C ASN A 210 -27.65 0.62 5.26
N PRO A 211 -27.97 0.66 6.58
CA PRO A 211 -28.68 1.79 7.18
C PRO A 211 -28.01 3.14 6.88
N PHE A 212 -26.69 3.25 7.07
CA PHE A 212 -25.95 4.47 6.79
C PHE A 212 -26.05 4.85 5.30
N LYS A 213 -25.81 3.90 4.40
CA LYS A 213 -25.96 4.09 2.94
C LYS A 213 -27.35 4.60 2.57
N LYS A 214 -28.42 4.10 3.21
CA LYS A 214 -29.81 4.53 2.98
C LYS A 214 -30.10 5.95 3.49
N ILE A 215 -29.44 6.40 4.55
CA ILE A 215 -29.58 7.76 5.06
C ILE A 215 -28.78 8.73 4.18
N ALA A 216 -27.59 8.31 3.73
CA ALA A 216 -26.73 9.08 2.83
C ALA A 216 -27.41 9.44 1.50
N THR A 217 -28.33 8.62 0.97
CA THR A 217 -29.08 8.99 -0.25
C THR A 217 -30.12 10.09 -0.04
N LYS A 218 -30.48 10.39 1.21
CA LYS A 218 -31.51 11.38 1.56
C LYS A 218 -30.95 12.66 2.17
N ASN A 219 -29.71 12.65 2.63
CA ASN A 219 -29.11 13.75 3.37
C ASN A 219 -27.66 14.01 2.94
N LYS A 220 -27.40 15.24 2.47
CA LYS A 220 -26.10 15.69 1.98
C LYS A 220 -24.97 15.56 2.99
N PHE A 221 -25.25 15.71 4.28
CA PHE A 221 -24.23 15.53 5.33
C PHE A 221 -23.74 14.08 5.38
N PHE A 222 -24.66 13.12 5.45
CA PHE A 222 -24.32 11.70 5.48
C PHE A 222 -23.74 11.22 4.14
N GLU A 223 -24.16 11.82 3.03
CA GLU A 223 -23.55 11.63 1.71
C GLU A 223 -22.08 12.06 1.70
N MET A 224 -21.78 13.25 2.24
CA MET A 224 -20.42 13.76 2.36
C MET A 224 -19.57 12.89 3.29
N VAL A 225 -20.07 12.55 4.48
CA VAL A 225 -19.34 11.67 5.41
C VAL A 225 -19.07 10.30 4.77
N GLY A 226 -20.04 9.74 4.04
CA GLY A 226 -19.88 8.47 3.33
C GLY A 226 -18.98 8.52 2.09
N SER A 227 -18.76 9.71 1.50
CA SER A 227 -17.82 9.86 0.38
C SER A 227 -16.36 9.93 0.86
N LEU A 228 -16.13 10.30 2.12
CA LEU A 228 -14.81 10.32 2.76
C LEU A 228 -14.30 8.93 3.18
N GLY A 229 -15.07 7.86 2.94
CA GLY A 229 -14.67 6.47 3.18
C GLY A 229 -14.26 6.22 4.64
N LEU A 230 -12.99 5.87 4.83
CA LEU A 230 -12.41 5.55 6.14
C LEU A 230 -12.02 6.81 6.95
N LEU A 231 -11.84 7.96 6.30
CA LEU A 231 -11.30 9.17 6.92
C LEU A 231 -12.09 9.64 8.17
N PRO A 232 -13.44 9.65 8.20
CA PRO A 232 -14.18 10.08 9.38
C PRO A 232 -13.84 9.27 10.63
N GLY A 233 -13.64 7.95 10.48
CA GLY A 233 -13.29 7.08 11.60
C GLY A 233 -11.90 7.42 12.15
N PHE A 234 -10.90 7.61 11.29
CA PHE A 234 -9.54 7.97 11.69
C PHE A 234 -9.47 9.36 12.35
N LEU A 235 -10.14 10.37 11.79
CA LEU A 235 -10.12 11.72 12.35
C LEU A 235 -10.78 11.78 13.73
N ILE A 236 -11.96 11.16 13.89
CA ILE A 236 -12.68 11.15 15.17
C ILE A 236 -11.90 10.33 16.21
N ALA A 237 -11.30 9.20 15.80
CA ALA A 237 -10.46 8.41 16.69
C ALA A 237 -9.21 9.16 17.15
N GLY A 238 -8.47 9.80 16.25
CA GLY A 238 -7.29 10.58 16.62
C GLY A 238 -7.61 11.75 17.55
N PHE A 239 -8.74 12.44 17.30
CA PHE A 239 -9.24 13.48 18.21
C PHE A 239 -9.61 12.91 19.59
N ALA A 240 -10.31 11.78 19.64
CA ALA A 240 -10.65 11.12 20.90
C ALA A 240 -9.41 10.65 21.67
N ALA A 241 -8.42 10.10 20.97
CA ALA A 241 -7.14 9.66 21.55
C ALA A 241 -6.44 10.80 22.28
N PHE A 242 -6.37 11.98 21.65
CA PHE A 242 -5.79 13.18 22.25
C PHE A 242 -6.59 13.69 23.45
N MET A 243 -7.92 13.77 23.34
CA MET A 243 -8.77 14.27 24.42
C MET A 243 -8.74 13.40 25.67
N ILE A 244 -8.52 12.08 25.50
CA ILE A 244 -8.47 11.10 26.58
C ILE A 244 -7.03 10.92 27.11
N GLY A 245 -6.02 11.38 26.36
CA GLY A 245 -4.61 11.22 26.70
C GLY A 245 -4.02 9.87 26.31
N GLU A 246 -4.66 9.13 25.39
CA GLU A 246 -4.07 7.92 24.78
C GLU A 246 -2.92 8.26 23.83
N ILE A 247 -2.90 9.49 23.27
CA ILE A 247 -1.83 10.01 22.40
C ILE A 247 -1.49 11.44 22.83
N ASN A 248 -0.18 11.75 22.85
CA ASN A 248 0.32 13.12 22.92
C ASN A 248 0.92 13.50 21.57
N PHE A 249 0.38 14.56 20.97
CA PHE A 249 0.91 15.10 19.72
C PHE A 249 2.11 16.00 19.99
N ASN A 250 3.27 15.66 19.43
CA ASN A 250 4.45 16.53 19.41
C ASN A 250 4.68 17.03 17.98
N ILE A 251 3.78 17.91 17.52
CA ILE A 251 3.77 18.40 16.14
C ILE A 251 4.84 19.46 15.96
N GLU A 252 5.82 19.16 15.10
CA GLU A 252 6.80 20.14 14.64
C GLU A 252 6.27 20.86 13.40
N TRP A 253 6.52 22.17 13.33
CA TRP A 253 6.14 22.98 12.18
C TRP A 253 7.37 23.29 11.32
N GLY A 254 7.24 23.08 10.02
CA GLY A 254 8.29 23.41 9.05
C GLY A 254 8.33 22.43 7.89
N PHE A 255 9.41 22.53 7.13
CA PHE A 255 9.70 21.64 6.01
C PHE A 255 10.96 20.83 6.31
N LYS A 256 10.97 19.57 5.90
CA LYS A 256 12.13 18.69 6.02
C LYS A 256 12.36 17.96 4.71
N ILE A 257 13.62 17.82 4.31
CA ILE A 257 14.00 17.01 3.15
C ILE A 257 14.45 15.65 3.69
N PRO A 258 13.77 14.54 3.33
CA PRO A 258 14.17 13.21 3.80
C PRO A 258 15.59 12.85 3.36
N ALA A 259 16.31 12.09 4.19
CA ALA A 259 17.72 11.74 3.99
C ALA A 259 17.93 10.62 2.95
N ILE A 260 17.48 10.84 1.70
CA ILE A 260 17.54 9.84 0.62
C ILE A 260 18.98 9.41 0.30
N GLY A 261 19.94 10.35 0.30
CA GLY A 261 21.35 10.02 0.05
C GLY A 261 21.90 9.06 1.09
N SER A 262 21.75 9.39 2.38
CA SER A 262 22.16 8.54 3.51
C SER A 262 21.46 7.18 3.47
N LEU A 263 20.16 7.16 3.18
CA LEU A 263 19.42 5.90 3.02
C LEU A 263 20.05 5.00 1.95
N ILE A 264 20.34 5.55 0.75
CA ILE A 264 20.91 4.76 -0.35
C ILE A 264 22.29 4.23 0.05
N GLU A 265 23.14 5.04 0.65
CA GLU A 265 24.47 4.62 1.13
C GLU A 265 24.38 3.47 2.15
N ARG A 266 23.34 3.46 2.98
CA ARG A 266 23.14 2.46 4.04
C ARG A 266 22.34 1.23 3.63
N THR A 267 21.69 1.23 2.48
CA THR A 267 20.76 0.13 2.14
C THR A 267 20.98 -0.44 0.75
N SER A 268 21.45 0.37 -0.20
CA SER A 268 21.63 -0.09 -1.57
C SER A 268 22.78 -1.09 -1.68
N PRO A 269 22.59 -2.22 -2.39
CA PRO A 269 23.66 -3.19 -2.63
C PRO A 269 24.83 -2.62 -3.44
N PHE A 270 24.67 -1.47 -4.10
CA PHE A 270 25.77 -0.76 -4.75
C PHE A 270 26.76 -0.13 -3.76
N TYR A 271 26.32 0.17 -2.53
CA TYR A 271 27.14 0.77 -1.48
C TYR A 271 27.54 -0.23 -0.40
N ILE A 272 26.61 -1.09 0.01
CA ILE A 272 26.86 -2.08 1.07
C ILE A 272 27.39 -3.42 0.54
N GLY A 273 27.47 -3.59 -0.78
CA GLY A 273 27.85 -4.84 -1.44
C GLY A 273 26.66 -5.71 -1.84
N LEU A 274 26.88 -6.58 -2.83
CA LEU A 274 25.86 -7.52 -3.31
C LEU A 274 25.64 -8.66 -2.30
N PRO A 275 24.44 -9.27 -2.28
CA PRO A 275 24.17 -10.42 -1.42
C PRO A 275 25.03 -11.63 -1.78
N THR A 276 25.39 -12.43 -0.78
CA THR A 276 26.13 -13.67 -0.99
C THR A 276 25.22 -14.77 -1.57
N ILE A 277 25.81 -15.78 -2.22
CA ILE A 277 25.07 -16.94 -2.73
C ILE A 277 24.27 -17.65 -1.62
N GLU A 278 24.78 -17.65 -0.39
CA GLU A 278 24.09 -18.27 0.74
C GLU A 278 22.83 -17.50 1.12
N MET A 279 22.90 -16.16 1.13
CA MET A 279 21.72 -15.32 1.35
C MET A 279 20.62 -15.57 0.32
N TYR A 280 20.96 -15.82 -0.94
CA TYR A 280 19.99 -16.22 -1.96
C TYR A 280 19.31 -17.56 -1.61
N LYS A 281 20.08 -18.59 -1.27
CA LYS A 281 19.50 -19.89 -0.88
C LYS A 281 18.59 -19.79 0.34
N ASP A 282 18.99 -19.02 1.34
CA ASP A 282 18.22 -18.82 2.57
C ASP A 282 16.98 -17.95 2.34
N ALA A 283 17.05 -17.00 1.40
CA ALA A 283 15.93 -16.16 0.98
C ALA A 283 14.87 -16.93 0.19
N PHE A 284 15.27 -17.95 -0.59
CA PHE A 284 14.40 -18.62 -1.55
C PHE A 284 13.07 -19.12 -0.95
N PRO A 285 13.02 -19.82 0.20
CA PRO A 285 11.76 -20.22 0.82
C PRO A 285 10.85 -19.03 1.15
N LEU A 286 11.42 -17.92 1.64
CA LEU A 286 10.68 -16.71 1.98
C LEU A 286 10.12 -16.02 0.72
N VAL A 287 10.86 -16.06 -0.39
CA VAL A 287 10.43 -15.52 -1.68
C VAL A 287 9.23 -16.29 -2.22
N ILE A 288 9.22 -17.62 -2.10
CA ILE A 288 8.06 -18.45 -2.48
C ILE A 288 6.84 -18.11 -1.62
N ILE A 289 7.01 -17.98 -0.29
CA ILE A 289 5.93 -17.56 0.61
C ILE A 289 5.42 -16.16 0.22
N GLY A 290 6.32 -15.21 -0.02
CA GLY A 290 5.97 -13.86 -0.45
C GLY A 290 5.19 -13.85 -1.77
N TYR A 291 5.51 -14.74 -2.71
CA TYR A 291 4.73 -14.90 -3.94
C TYR A 291 3.35 -15.49 -3.68
N MET A 292 3.21 -16.48 -2.78
CA MET A 292 1.90 -17.01 -2.41
C MET A 292 1.00 -15.94 -1.80
N LEU A 293 1.57 -15.02 -1.00
CA LEU A 293 0.85 -13.88 -0.45
C LEU A 293 0.44 -12.89 -1.54
N LEU A 294 1.37 -12.49 -2.42
CA LEU A 294 1.07 -11.63 -3.58
C LEU A 294 0.01 -12.25 -4.49
N PHE A 295 0.04 -13.57 -4.66
CA PHE A 295 -0.94 -14.29 -5.45
C PHE A 295 -2.36 -14.12 -4.88
N GLY A 296 -2.51 -14.23 -3.56
CA GLY A 296 -3.78 -13.94 -2.87
C GLY A 296 -4.26 -12.52 -3.09
N ASP A 297 -3.35 -11.54 -3.06
CA ASP A 297 -3.64 -10.14 -3.38
C ASP A 297 -4.14 -9.96 -4.82
N LEU A 298 -3.46 -10.57 -5.80
CA LEU A 298 -3.84 -10.48 -7.21
C LEU A 298 -5.22 -11.10 -7.47
N VAL A 299 -5.53 -12.24 -6.83
CA VAL A 299 -6.86 -12.87 -6.90
C VAL A 299 -7.90 -11.92 -6.31
N THR A 300 -7.65 -11.39 -5.11
CA THR A 300 -8.59 -10.51 -4.40
C THR A 300 -8.86 -9.23 -5.20
N ALA A 301 -7.81 -8.55 -5.67
CA ALA A 301 -7.93 -7.33 -6.48
C ALA A 301 -8.73 -7.59 -7.76
N THR A 302 -8.43 -8.69 -8.44
CA THR A 302 -9.11 -9.06 -9.70
C THR A 302 -10.60 -9.28 -9.49
N GLU A 303 -11.00 -9.99 -8.43
CA GLU A 303 -12.42 -10.25 -8.18
C GLU A 303 -13.16 -8.99 -7.69
N VAL A 304 -12.51 -8.10 -6.92
CA VAL A 304 -13.06 -6.78 -6.56
C VAL A 304 -13.30 -5.93 -7.82
N LEU A 305 -12.31 -5.83 -8.72
CA LEU A 305 -12.45 -5.08 -9.96
C LEU A 305 -13.51 -5.66 -10.90
N LYS A 306 -13.57 -7.00 -11.04
CA LYS A 306 -14.60 -7.67 -11.84
C LYS A 306 -16.00 -7.45 -11.29
N ASP A 307 -16.17 -7.44 -9.96
CA ASP A 307 -17.46 -7.11 -9.35
C ASP A 307 -17.85 -5.67 -9.65
N ALA A 308 -16.91 -4.73 -9.47
CA ALA A 308 -17.14 -3.32 -9.72
C ALA A 308 -17.46 -3.02 -11.19
N GLN A 309 -16.79 -3.69 -12.13
CA GLN A 309 -16.98 -3.53 -13.58
C GLN A 309 -18.42 -3.77 -14.02
N LYS A 310 -19.19 -4.63 -13.31
CA LYS A 310 -20.61 -4.91 -13.62
C LYS A 310 -21.51 -3.67 -13.55
N TYR A 311 -21.07 -2.61 -12.88
CA TYR A 311 -21.83 -1.37 -12.67
C TYR A 311 -21.36 -0.22 -13.57
N ARG A 312 -20.33 -0.43 -14.38
CA ARG A 312 -19.67 0.60 -15.19
C ARG A 312 -19.40 0.08 -16.59
N GLU A 313 -20.26 0.43 -17.54
CA GLU A 313 -20.07 0.10 -18.96
C GLU A 313 -19.26 1.18 -19.70
N ASP A 314 -19.20 2.40 -19.13
CA ASP A 314 -18.56 3.57 -19.72
C ASP A 314 -17.02 3.54 -19.66
N GLU A 315 -16.44 2.82 -18.70
CA GLU A 315 -14.99 2.63 -18.57
C GLU A 315 -14.66 1.14 -18.40
N LYS A 316 -13.98 0.57 -19.40
CA LYS A 316 -13.47 -0.81 -19.33
C LYS A 316 -12.08 -0.81 -18.67
N LEU A 317 -11.96 -1.51 -17.55
CA LEU A 317 -10.71 -1.59 -16.81
C LEU A 317 -9.69 -2.51 -17.52
N PRO A 318 -8.40 -2.10 -17.61
CA PRO A 318 -7.34 -2.92 -18.19
C PRO A 318 -6.85 -3.97 -17.18
N ILE A 319 -7.73 -4.91 -16.79
CA ILE A 319 -7.38 -6.00 -15.88
C ILE A 319 -6.55 -7.03 -16.64
N ASP A 320 -5.22 -6.96 -16.50
CA ASP A 320 -4.27 -7.90 -17.09
C ASP A 320 -3.25 -8.32 -16.05
N LEU A 321 -3.31 -9.60 -15.64
CA LEU A 321 -2.43 -10.14 -14.62
C LEU A 321 -0.98 -10.21 -15.07
N ASN A 322 -0.68 -10.40 -16.36
CA ASN A 322 0.72 -10.39 -16.81
C ASN A 322 1.33 -9.01 -16.61
N ARG A 323 0.56 -7.98 -16.95
CA ARG A 323 0.92 -6.59 -16.72
C ARG A 323 1.09 -6.28 -15.23
N SER A 324 0.19 -6.76 -14.37
CA SER A 324 0.32 -6.59 -12.91
C SER A 324 1.60 -7.24 -12.38
N HIS A 325 1.95 -8.45 -12.83
CA HIS A 325 3.22 -9.09 -12.48
C HIS A 325 4.41 -8.23 -12.94
N LEU A 326 4.44 -7.80 -14.20
CA LEU A 326 5.54 -6.97 -14.71
C LEU A 326 5.69 -5.66 -13.93
N SER A 327 4.58 -4.99 -13.57
CA SER A 327 4.60 -3.78 -12.75
C SER A 327 5.19 -4.06 -11.36
N VAL A 328 4.75 -5.12 -10.68
CA VAL A 328 5.29 -5.51 -9.37
C VAL A 328 6.78 -5.85 -9.47
N GLY A 329 7.18 -6.62 -10.48
CA GLY A 329 8.57 -7.03 -10.70
C GLY A 329 9.49 -5.83 -10.94
N ILE A 330 9.10 -4.89 -11.81
CA ILE A 330 9.91 -3.68 -12.07
C ILE A 330 10.04 -2.82 -10.80
N ARG A 331 8.95 -2.62 -10.05
CA ARG A 331 9.00 -1.87 -8.79
C ARG A 331 9.86 -2.54 -7.73
N ASN A 332 9.80 -3.87 -7.61
CA ASN A 332 10.67 -4.65 -6.73
C ASN A 332 12.13 -4.57 -7.14
N LEU A 333 12.43 -4.60 -8.44
CA LEU A 333 13.79 -4.44 -8.94
C LEU A 333 14.35 -3.07 -8.55
N LEU A 334 13.60 -1.99 -8.84
CA LEU A 334 14.02 -0.64 -8.47
C LEU A 334 14.16 -0.48 -6.95
N GLY A 335 13.24 -1.05 -6.18
CA GLY A 335 13.32 -1.11 -4.72
C GLY A 335 14.59 -1.82 -4.25
N GLY A 336 14.87 -3.03 -4.74
CA GLY A 336 16.06 -3.82 -4.41
C GLY A 336 17.38 -3.18 -4.83
N LEU A 337 17.37 -2.27 -5.82
CA LEU A 337 18.55 -1.52 -6.23
C LEU A 337 18.77 -0.25 -5.37
N ILE A 338 17.71 0.44 -4.98
CA ILE A 338 17.79 1.75 -4.30
C ILE A 338 17.77 1.61 -2.78
N ASN A 339 16.79 0.86 -2.26
CA ASN A 339 16.54 0.66 -0.83
C ASN A 339 15.77 -0.66 -0.64
N PRO A 340 16.49 -1.79 -0.48
CA PRO A 340 15.89 -3.10 -0.32
C PRO A 340 15.02 -3.17 0.93
N PHE A 341 13.71 -3.30 0.73
CA PHE A 341 12.75 -3.61 1.78
C PHE A 341 11.63 -4.46 1.16
N PHE A 342 11.85 -5.77 1.15
CA PHE A 342 11.06 -6.73 0.38
C PHE A 342 9.53 -6.61 0.57
N PRO A 343 8.98 -6.50 1.79
CA PRO A 343 7.52 -6.45 1.97
C PRO A 343 6.82 -5.23 1.34
N THR A 344 7.54 -4.16 0.97
CA THR A 344 6.89 -2.88 0.62
C THR A 344 6.26 -2.86 -0.78
N GLN A 345 6.69 -3.72 -1.70
CA GLN A 345 6.27 -3.64 -3.11
C GLN A 345 5.31 -4.77 -3.51
N GLY A 346 4.07 -4.70 -3.01
CA GLY A 346 2.98 -5.63 -3.32
C GLY A 346 2.03 -5.13 -4.41
N ALA A 347 0.97 -5.91 -4.68
CA ALA A 347 -0.02 -5.64 -5.74
C ALA A 347 -1.30 -4.96 -5.22
N LEU A 348 -1.61 -5.09 -3.93
CA LEU A 348 -2.90 -4.67 -3.39
C LEU A 348 -2.77 -4.04 -2.00
N TRP A 349 -3.47 -2.93 -1.83
CA TRP A 349 -3.91 -2.44 -0.54
C TRP A 349 -5.44 -2.56 -0.47
N THR A 350 -5.91 -3.64 0.16
CA THR A 350 -7.32 -4.07 0.07
C THR A 350 -8.30 -2.99 0.53
N GLY A 351 -8.03 -2.31 1.65
CA GLY A 351 -8.92 -1.28 2.18
C GLY A 351 -9.15 -0.13 1.20
N VAL A 352 -8.07 0.45 0.68
CA VAL A 352 -8.14 1.54 -0.30
C VAL A 352 -8.77 1.07 -1.59
N HIS A 353 -8.37 -0.11 -2.07
CA HIS A 353 -8.88 -0.66 -3.32
C HIS A 353 -10.40 -0.85 -3.29
N VAL A 354 -10.93 -1.44 -2.20
CA VAL A 354 -12.37 -1.64 -2.01
C VAL A 354 -13.10 -0.32 -1.89
N VAL A 355 -12.59 0.64 -1.10
CA VAL A 355 -13.23 1.97 -0.95
C VAL A 355 -13.31 2.70 -2.28
N VAL A 356 -12.20 2.75 -3.04
CA VAL A 356 -12.19 3.40 -4.35
C VAL A 356 -13.09 2.67 -5.35
N ALA A 357 -13.07 1.34 -5.38
CA ALA A 357 -13.95 0.56 -6.24
C ALA A 357 -15.44 0.79 -5.91
N GLU A 358 -15.81 0.85 -4.64
CA GLU A 358 -17.18 1.15 -4.20
C GLU A 358 -17.62 2.57 -4.56
N GLN A 359 -16.73 3.56 -4.49
CA GLN A 359 -17.03 4.91 -4.99
C GLN A 359 -17.15 4.95 -6.51
N TRP A 360 -16.31 4.21 -7.22
CA TRP A 360 -16.34 4.10 -8.68
C TRP A 360 -17.64 3.45 -9.19
N LYS A 361 -18.17 2.45 -8.48
CA LYS A 361 -19.48 1.81 -8.77
C LYS A 361 -20.67 2.78 -8.75
N LYS A 362 -20.56 3.92 -8.07
CA LYS A 362 -21.64 4.94 -8.02
C LYS A 362 -21.81 5.72 -9.33
N GLY A 363 -20.94 5.50 -10.32
CA GLY A 363 -21.08 6.03 -11.67
C GLY A 363 -20.12 7.20 -11.99
N PRO A 364 -20.05 7.60 -13.28
CA PRO A 364 -19.08 8.57 -13.79
C PRO A 364 -19.23 9.97 -13.19
N LYS A 365 -20.41 10.33 -12.69
CA LYS A 365 -20.62 11.59 -11.96
C LYS A 365 -19.88 11.59 -10.63
N ASN A 366 -19.89 10.46 -9.92
CA ASN A 366 -19.19 10.35 -8.65
C ASN A 366 -17.69 10.20 -8.89
N MET A 367 -17.26 9.29 -9.75
CA MET A 367 -15.85 9.07 -10.05
C MET A 367 -15.70 8.74 -11.54
N PRO A 368 -15.24 9.69 -12.38
CA PRO A 368 -15.16 9.50 -13.83
C PRO A 368 -14.30 8.30 -14.20
N SER A 369 -13.10 8.21 -13.62
CA SER A 369 -12.20 7.06 -13.79
C SER A 369 -11.75 6.47 -12.45
N ILE A 370 -11.56 5.14 -12.39
CA ILE A 370 -10.96 4.50 -11.20
C ILE A 370 -9.56 5.08 -10.90
N PHE A 371 -8.84 5.48 -11.95
CA PHE A 371 -7.52 6.09 -11.84
C PHE A 371 -7.56 7.47 -11.20
N ASP A 372 -8.68 8.20 -11.30
CA ASP A 372 -8.89 9.47 -10.60
C ASP A 372 -8.88 9.25 -9.08
N GLY A 373 -9.57 8.20 -8.62
CA GLY A 373 -9.63 7.83 -7.20
C GLY A 373 -8.28 7.33 -6.69
N ILE A 374 -7.71 6.32 -7.35
CA ILE A 374 -6.43 5.73 -6.95
C ILE A 374 -5.31 6.79 -7.01
N GLY A 375 -5.20 7.53 -8.10
CA GLY A 375 -4.15 8.55 -8.27
C GLY A 375 -4.23 9.69 -7.26
N SER A 376 -5.44 10.10 -6.88
CA SER A 376 -5.66 11.10 -5.83
C SER A 376 -5.28 10.57 -4.45
N TYR A 377 -5.52 9.29 -4.17
CA TYR A 377 -5.22 8.65 -2.89
C TYR A 377 -3.72 8.55 -2.61
N TYR A 378 -2.92 8.24 -3.63
CA TYR A 378 -1.48 8.03 -3.45
C TYR A 378 -0.67 9.30 -3.69
N LEU A 379 -0.44 9.63 -4.97
CA LEU A 379 0.64 10.54 -5.35
C LEU A 379 0.39 11.97 -4.90
N MET A 380 -0.86 12.42 -4.97
CA MET A 380 -1.16 13.82 -4.69
C MET A 380 -0.83 14.19 -3.24
N GLY A 381 -0.78 13.20 -2.33
CA GLY A 381 -0.34 13.38 -0.95
C GLY A 381 1.18 13.40 -0.73
N ILE A 382 1.99 12.80 -1.62
CA ILE A 382 3.46 12.64 -1.42
C ILE A 382 4.17 13.94 -1.05
N PRO A 383 3.95 15.08 -1.76
CA PRO A 383 4.63 16.34 -1.42
C PRO A 383 4.32 16.83 -0.01
N PHE A 384 3.13 16.54 0.52
CA PHE A 384 2.74 16.94 1.87
C PHE A 384 3.25 15.94 2.90
N LEU A 385 3.02 14.64 2.65
CA LEU A 385 3.34 13.55 3.58
C LEU A 385 4.81 13.52 3.99
N TYR A 386 5.73 13.70 3.04
CA TYR A 386 7.16 13.47 3.30
C TYR A 386 8.00 14.74 3.44
N PHE A 387 7.47 15.90 3.06
CA PHE A 387 8.23 17.16 3.11
C PHE A 387 7.71 18.17 4.13
N THR A 388 6.54 17.92 4.76
CA THR A 388 6.01 18.80 5.80
C THR A 388 6.11 18.14 7.17
N LEU A 389 6.78 18.82 8.11
CA LEU A 389 7.01 18.30 9.46
C LEU A 389 5.71 17.93 10.18
N PRO A 390 4.60 18.69 10.06
CA PRO A 390 3.39 18.33 10.79
C PRO A 390 2.80 16.97 10.46
N PHE A 391 3.08 16.41 9.28
CA PHE A 391 2.65 15.05 8.91
C PHE A 391 3.71 13.99 9.25
N VAL A 392 4.97 14.39 9.33
CA VAL A 392 6.10 13.50 9.66
C VAL A 392 6.17 13.22 11.16
N THR A 393 5.81 14.21 12.00
CA THR A 393 5.92 14.13 13.47
C THR A 393 4.57 13.91 14.17
N LEU A 394 3.50 13.66 13.42
CA LEU A 394 2.13 13.49 13.96
C LEU A 394 1.95 12.18 14.71
#